data_AF-A0A523PKG0-F1
#
_entry.id   AF-A0A523PKG0-F1
#
_cell.length_a   1.000
_cell.length_b   1.000
_cell.length_c   1.000
_cell.angle_alpha   90.00
_cell.angle_beta   90.00
_cell.angle_gamma   90.00
#
_symmetry.space_group_name_H-M   'P 1'
#
loop_
_entity.id
_entity.type
_entity.pdbx_description
1 polymer ?
#
loop_
_entity_poly.entity_id
_entity_poly.type
_entity_poly.pdbx_seq_one_letter_code
_entity_poly.pdbx_strand_id
1 'polypeptide(L)'
;MDQLVVNTSDFERTVAKNKCESQGIREIVELMKSERFEELWIFLPEACSWIEIGRHVTSGPDEATIRVDRTYLARAMVSHKELHLYHFHPLAYFERCKDKIRCDQFSLPIAAGHISEQGLISNLRYSMPSAEDIYFMMDVSWEFDQRRGDDGRIMNNVVTPYGVLSYALTDAGEEKFFKERSLRTGGLYIKLKAANALLDDQIATIIKKHPNDIREALEQLVQSLNSKYLRVTYTPL
;
A
#
# COMPACT_ATOMS: atom_id res chain seq x y z
N MET A 1 -24.39 -3.24 0.83
CA MET A 1 -23.83 -2.91 2.15
C MET A 1 -23.09 -1.61 1.99
N ASP A 2 -23.15 -0.72 2.97
CA ASP A 2 -22.54 0.62 2.87
C ASP A 2 -21.27 0.74 3.72
N GLN A 3 -20.63 -0.38 4.07
CA GLN A 3 -19.41 -0.44 4.88
C GLN A 3 -18.36 -1.30 4.16
N LEU A 4 -17.08 -0.95 4.35
CA LEU A 4 -15.97 -1.82 3.99
C LEU A 4 -15.91 -2.95 5.03
N VAL A 5 -15.66 -4.17 4.57
CA VAL A 5 -15.53 -5.36 5.41
C VAL A 5 -14.43 -6.25 4.85
N VAL A 6 -13.65 -6.91 5.69
CA VAL A 6 -12.78 -7.98 5.22
C VAL A 6 -13.66 -9.17 4.84
N ASN A 7 -13.57 -9.61 3.59
CA ASN A 7 -14.43 -10.66 3.06
C ASN A 7 -13.59 -11.87 2.65
N THR A 8 -13.66 -12.93 3.45
CA THR A 8 -12.93 -14.17 3.17
C THR A 8 -13.63 -15.07 2.15
N SER A 9 -14.75 -14.63 1.55
CA SER A 9 -15.49 -15.40 0.54
C SER A 9 -14.92 -15.20 -0.86
N ASP A 10 -14.60 -16.31 -1.53
CA ASP A 10 -14.20 -16.26 -2.94
C ASP A 10 -15.38 -15.99 -3.90
N PHE A 11 -16.61 -16.18 -3.43
CA PHE A 11 -17.82 -16.16 -4.26
C PHE A 11 -18.56 -14.82 -4.27
N GLU A 12 -18.38 -14.02 -3.21
CA GLU A 12 -19.08 -12.76 -3.02
C GLU A 12 -18.08 -11.61 -3.04
N ARG A 13 -18.51 -10.44 -3.51
CA ARG A 13 -17.72 -9.21 -3.48
C ARG A 13 -18.51 -8.12 -2.80
N THR A 14 -17.84 -7.38 -1.93
CA THR A 14 -18.42 -6.22 -1.29
C THR A 14 -18.27 -5.00 -2.17
N VAL A 15 -19.39 -4.30 -2.40
CA VAL A 15 -19.40 -2.98 -3.00
C VAL A 15 -20.04 -2.02 -2.00
N ALA A 16 -19.23 -1.13 -1.43
CA ALA A 16 -19.70 -0.06 -0.55
C ALA A 16 -19.98 1.20 -1.36
N LYS A 17 -21.26 1.54 -1.50
CA LYS A 17 -21.71 2.70 -2.28
C LYS A 17 -21.83 3.95 -1.41
N ASN A 18 -21.84 5.13 -2.05
CA ASN A 18 -22.02 6.42 -1.39
C ASN A 18 -21.02 6.68 -0.24
N LYS A 19 -19.79 6.21 -0.42
CA LYS A 19 -18.69 6.34 0.52
C LYS A 19 -17.49 6.94 -0.20
N CYS A 20 -17.25 8.22 0.05
CA CYS A 20 -16.13 8.91 -0.58
C CYS A 20 -14.79 8.51 0.09
N GLU A 21 -13.69 8.89 -0.55
CA GLU A 21 -12.35 8.38 -0.26
C GLU A 21 -11.96 8.47 1.22
N SER A 22 -12.10 9.65 1.82
CA SER A 22 -11.71 9.88 3.22
C SER A 22 -12.53 9.04 4.22
N GLN A 23 -13.78 8.70 3.88
CA GLN A 23 -14.61 7.83 4.70
C GLN A 23 -14.14 6.37 4.61
N GLY A 24 -13.82 5.90 3.41
CA GLY A 24 -13.30 4.55 3.22
C GLY A 24 -11.92 4.36 3.84
N ILE A 25 -11.02 5.34 3.73
CA ILE A 25 -9.72 5.30 4.41
C ILE A 25 -9.90 5.17 5.93
N ARG A 26 -10.84 5.92 6.53
CA ARG A 26 -11.14 5.77 7.96
C ARG A 26 -11.66 4.38 8.32
N GLU A 27 -12.53 3.80 7.49
CA GLU A 27 -13.00 2.42 7.71
C GLU A 27 -11.89 1.39 7.54
N ILE A 28 -10.96 1.58 6.58
CA ILE A 28 -9.76 0.74 6.45
C ILE A 28 -8.95 0.78 7.75
N VAL A 29 -8.72 1.96 8.32
CA VAL A 29 -7.99 2.10 9.60
C VAL A 29 -8.69 1.37 10.75
N GLU A 30 -10.02 1.32 10.77
CA GLU A 30 -10.75 0.51 11.75
C GLU A 30 -10.65 -0.99 11.46
N LEU A 31 -10.75 -1.41 10.19
CA LEU A 31 -10.57 -2.82 9.79
C LEU A 31 -9.18 -3.33 10.16
N MET A 32 -8.13 -2.52 9.96
CA MET A 32 -6.77 -2.89 10.38
C MET A 32 -6.69 -3.30 11.85
N LYS A 33 -7.50 -2.68 12.73
CA LYS A 33 -7.50 -2.96 14.18
C LYS A 33 -8.21 -4.27 14.53
N SER A 34 -9.27 -4.63 13.81
CA SER A 34 -10.12 -5.79 14.12
C SER A 34 -9.78 -7.04 13.32
N GLU A 35 -9.21 -6.88 12.12
CA GLU A 35 -9.07 -7.95 11.15
C GLU A 35 -7.69 -8.58 11.17
N ARG A 36 -7.61 -9.81 10.64
CA ARG A 36 -6.37 -10.61 10.54
C ARG A 36 -5.88 -10.82 9.12
N PHE A 37 -6.59 -10.28 8.16
CA PHE A 37 -6.33 -10.51 6.74
C PHE A 37 -5.95 -9.21 6.04
N GLU A 38 -5.01 -9.31 5.11
CA GLU A 38 -4.75 -8.26 4.14
C GLU A 38 -5.94 -8.11 3.19
N GLU A 39 -6.18 -6.88 2.74
CA GLU A 39 -7.20 -6.63 1.73
C GLU A 39 -6.76 -5.63 0.67
N LEU A 40 -7.40 -5.73 -0.49
CA LEU A 40 -7.21 -4.83 -1.62
C LEU A 40 -8.55 -4.31 -2.12
N TRP A 41 -8.64 -2.98 -2.24
CA TRP A 41 -9.84 -2.28 -2.66
C TRP A 41 -9.57 -1.34 -3.83
N ILE A 42 -10.60 -1.14 -4.65
CA ILE A 42 -10.69 -0.04 -5.62
C ILE A 42 -11.61 1.01 -5.04
N PHE A 43 -11.16 2.25 -4.97
CA PHE A 43 -12.03 3.42 -4.87
C PHE A 43 -12.30 4.01 -6.26
N LEU A 44 -13.57 4.31 -6.53
CA LEU A 44 -14.07 4.95 -7.74
C LEU A 44 -14.51 6.39 -7.41
N PRO A 45 -13.72 7.42 -7.75
CA PRO A 45 -14.02 8.81 -7.39
C PRO A 45 -15.36 9.30 -7.93
N GLU A 46 -15.67 9.02 -9.19
CA GLU A 46 -16.89 9.48 -9.87
C GLU A 46 -18.19 8.98 -9.21
N ALA A 47 -18.13 7.85 -8.51
CA ALA A 47 -19.29 7.20 -7.90
C ALA A 47 -19.26 7.24 -6.37
N CYS A 48 -18.20 7.80 -5.76
CA CYS A 48 -17.88 7.63 -4.34
C CYS A 48 -18.17 6.19 -3.88
N SER A 49 -17.50 5.22 -4.47
CA SER A 49 -17.75 3.81 -4.16
C SER A 49 -16.47 3.02 -4.03
N TRP A 50 -16.51 2.01 -3.16
CA TRP A 50 -15.42 1.10 -2.89
C TRP A 50 -15.81 -0.29 -3.35
N ILE A 51 -14.88 -0.96 -4.01
CA ILE A 51 -15.07 -2.31 -4.52
C ILE A 51 -13.93 -3.18 -4.04
N GLU A 52 -14.28 -4.25 -3.34
CA GLU A 52 -13.36 -5.29 -2.94
C GLU A 52 -12.82 -6.01 -4.17
N ILE A 53 -11.51 -6.18 -4.24
CA ILE A 53 -10.84 -6.95 -5.31
C ILE A 53 -9.87 -8.01 -4.77
N GLY A 54 -9.81 -8.20 -3.46
CA GLY A 54 -9.19 -9.34 -2.84
C GLY A 54 -9.94 -10.64 -3.09
N ARG A 55 -9.20 -11.74 -3.13
CA ARG A 55 -9.72 -13.11 -3.10
C ARG A 55 -8.63 -14.09 -2.72
N HIS A 56 -9.03 -15.30 -2.36
CA HIS A 56 -8.16 -16.35 -1.82
C HIS A 56 -7.32 -15.84 -0.65
N VAL A 57 -7.97 -15.12 0.26
CA VAL A 57 -7.30 -14.47 1.36
C VAL A 57 -6.98 -15.52 2.43
N THR A 58 -5.70 -15.72 2.72
CA THR A 58 -5.24 -16.62 3.78
C THR A 58 -4.60 -15.81 4.88
N SER A 59 -4.76 -16.25 6.14
CA SER A 59 -3.95 -15.74 7.26
C SER A 59 -3.34 -16.89 8.03
N GLY A 60 -2.07 -16.73 8.39
CA GLY A 60 -1.27 -17.59 9.24
C GLY A 60 -0.66 -16.77 10.39
N PRO A 61 0.12 -17.41 11.27
CA PRO A 61 0.76 -16.73 12.40
C PRO A 61 1.69 -15.59 11.99
N ASP A 62 2.37 -15.75 10.85
CA ASP A 62 3.45 -14.86 10.41
C ASP A 62 3.22 -14.29 8.99
N GLU A 63 2.14 -14.69 8.30
CA GLU A 63 1.86 -14.24 6.93
C GLU A 63 0.37 -14.20 6.63
N ALA A 64 -0.03 -13.32 5.73
CA ALA A 64 -1.33 -13.33 5.09
C ALA A 64 -1.06 -13.10 3.62
N THR A 65 -1.84 -13.77 2.79
CA THR A 65 -1.70 -13.63 1.35
C THR A 65 -3.05 -13.31 0.77
N ILE A 66 -3.05 -12.41 -0.20
CA ILE A 66 -4.21 -12.01 -0.97
C ILE A 66 -3.90 -12.19 -2.45
N ARG A 67 -4.87 -12.69 -3.22
CA ARG A 67 -4.84 -12.67 -4.68
C ARG A 67 -5.78 -11.61 -5.19
N VAL A 68 -5.38 -10.96 -6.26
CA VAL A 68 -6.21 -9.93 -6.90
C VAL A 68 -7.18 -10.55 -7.89
N ASP A 69 -8.43 -10.09 -7.85
CA ASP A 69 -9.43 -10.33 -8.87
C ASP A 69 -9.10 -9.62 -10.19
N ARG A 70 -8.16 -10.19 -10.96
CA ARG A 70 -7.72 -9.63 -12.25
C ARG A 70 -8.86 -9.47 -13.26
N THR A 71 -9.85 -10.37 -13.25
CA THR A 71 -11.00 -10.26 -14.15
C THR A 71 -11.88 -9.07 -13.77
N TYR A 72 -12.15 -8.88 -12.48
CA TYR A 72 -12.94 -7.76 -12.01
C TYR A 72 -12.19 -6.44 -12.17
N LEU A 73 -10.91 -6.39 -11.79
CA LEU A 73 -10.05 -5.23 -12.00
C LEU A 73 -10.05 -4.82 -13.48
N ALA A 74 -9.86 -5.75 -14.41
CA ALA A 74 -9.90 -5.45 -15.84
C ALA A 74 -11.25 -4.87 -16.29
N ARG A 75 -12.39 -5.31 -15.72
CA ARG A 75 -13.69 -4.70 -15.99
C ARG A 75 -13.76 -3.27 -15.45
N ALA A 76 -13.32 -3.04 -14.21
CA ALA A 76 -13.27 -1.71 -13.63
C ALA A 76 -12.41 -0.75 -14.47
N MET A 77 -11.28 -1.22 -14.99
CA MET A 77 -10.41 -0.46 -15.89
C MET A 77 -11.12 -0.01 -17.19
N VAL A 78 -11.97 -0.86 -17.76
CA VAL A 78 -12.76 -0.54 -18.97
C VAL A 78 -13.95 0.36 -18.65
N SER A 79 -14.50 0.30 -17.43
CA SER A 79 -15.70 1.04 -17.05
C SER A 79 -15.43 2.42 -16.46
N HIS A 80 -14.31 2.63 -15.75
CA HIS A 80 -14.01 3.90 -15.08
C HIS A 80 -12.72 4.55 -15.59
N LYS A 81 -12.74 5.88 -15.71
CA LYS A 81 -11.57 6.68 -16.13
C LYS A 81 -10.56 6.90 -15.01
N GLU A 82 -11.01 6.83 -13.77
CA GLU A 82 -10.17 7.05 -12.60
C GLU A 82 -10.35 5.89 -11.60
N LEU A 83 -9.23 5.28 -11.20
CA LEU A 83 -9.20 4.16 -10.24
C LEU A 83 -8.15 4.41 -9.16
N HIS A 84 -8.51 4.33 -7.88
CA HIS A 84 -7.54 4.38 -6.80
C HIS A 84 -7.48 3.03 -6.10
N LEU A 85 -6.34 2.37 -6.15
CA LEU A 85 -6.09 1.09 -5.50
C LEU A 85 -5.58 1.32 -4.09
N TYR A 86 -6.11 0.55 -3.14
CA TYR A 86 -5.79 0.62 -1.72
C TYR A 86 -5.52 -0.76 -1.18
N HIS A 87 -4.30 -0.95 -0.67
CA HIS A 87 -3.87 -2.12 0.09
C HIS A 87 -3.69 -1.74 1.56
N PHE A 88 -3.99 -2.63 2.49
CA PHE A 88 -3.57 -2.50 3.88
C PHE A 88 -3.13 -3.83 4.49
N HIS A 89 -2.22 -3.74 5.46
CA HIS A 89 -1.86 -4.83 6.34
C HIS A 89 -2.62 -4.74 7.67
N PRO A 90 -3.06 -5.87 8.26
CA PRO A 90 -3.58 -5.92 9.62
C PRO A 90 -2.64 -5.29 10.64
N LEU A 91 -3.19 -4.69 11.70
CA LEU A 91 -2.40 -4.09 12.78
C LEU A 91 -1.54 -5.11 13.52
N ALA A 92 -1.89 -6.39 13.44
CA ALA A 92 -1.09 -7.49 13.98
C ALA A 92 0.34 -7.54 13.39
N TYR A 93 0.58 -6.92 12.23
CA TYR A 93 1.92 -6.88 11.60
C TYR A 93 2.80 -5.76 12.13
N PHE A 94 2.20 -4.84 12.89
CA PHE A 94 2.87 -3.69 13.45
C PHE A 94 3.11 -3.93 14.94
N GLU A 95 4.37 -3.85 15.37
CA GLU A 95 4.70 -3.79 16.78
C GLU A 95 4.18 -2.47 17.39
N ARG A 96 3.68 -2.53 18.62
CA ARG A 96 3.10 -1.37 19.31
C ARG A 96 4.18 -0.37 19.71
N CYS A 97 3.88 0.92 19.59
CA CYS A 97 4.82 1.99 19.95
C CYS A 97 5.10 2.09 21.47
N LYS A 98 6.29 2.60 21.81
CA LYS A 98 6.78 2.90 23.18
C LYS A 98 6.27 4.24 23.73
N ASP A 99 6.39 4.42 25.05
CA ASP A 99 6.26 5.73 25.75
C ASP A 99 7.31 6.79 25.34
N LYS A 100 8.45 6.38 24.75
CA LYS A 100 9.57 7.28 24.38
C LYS A 100 9.62 7.69 22.90
N ILE A 101 8.84 7.01 22.05
CA ILE A 101 8.68 7.39 20.64
C ILE A 101 7.29 8.00 20.54
N ARG A 102 7.20 9.22 20.01
CA ARG A 102 5.91 9.89 19.88
C ARG A 102 5.07 9.17 18.82
N CYS A 103 4.14 8.35 19.27
CA CYS A 103 3.10 7.73 18.43
C CYS A 103 1.68 8.11 18.88
N ASP A 104 1.58 9.10 19.77
CA ASP A 104 0.34 9.73 20.25
C ASP A 104 -0.53 10.30 19.11
N GLN A 105 0.06 10.47 17.93
CA GLN A 105 -0.60 10.98 16.73
C GLN A 105 -1.11 9.88 15.77
N PHE A 106 -0.90 8.60 16.09
CA PHE A 106 -1.20 7.48 15.19
C PHE A 106 -2.23 6.52 15.79
N SER A 107 -2.91 5.77 14.91
CA SER A 107 -3.97 4.82 15.32
C SER A 107 -3.45 3.52 15.96
N LEU A 108 -2.24 3.54 16.53
CA LEU A 108 -1.61 2.39 17.17
C LEU A 108 -2.03 2.29 18.64
N PRO A 109 -2.44 1.11 19.15
CA PRO A 109 -2.64 0.92 20.57
C PRO A 109 -1.31 1.04 21.31
N ILE A 110 -1.26 1.93 22.30
CA ILE A 110 -0.13 2.09 23.23
C ILE A 110 -0.11 0.86 24.15
N ALA A 111 1.00 0.13 24.22
CA ALA A 111 1.18 -0.96 25.16
C ALA A 111 2.33 -0.67 26.13
N ALA A 112 2.19 -1.16 27.37
CA ALA A 112 3.26 -1.17 28.34
C ALA A 112 4.38 -2.13 27.87
N GLY A 113 5.52 -1.60 27.45
CA GLY A 113 6.67 -2.40 27.02
C GLY A 113 7.56 -1.72 25.99
N HIS A 114 8.70 -2.37 25.69
CA HIS A 114 9.69 -1.86 24.74
C HIS A 114 9.50 -2.47 23.34
N ILE A 115 9.18 -1.67 22.31
CA ILE A 115 9.45 -2.05 20.90
C ILE A 115 10.95 -2.32 20.69
N SER A 116 11.31 -3.40 20.02
CA SER A 116 12.71 -3.64 19.66
C SER A 116 13.12 -2.74 18.48
N GLU A 117 14.42 -2.55 18.22
CA GLU A 117 14.88 -1.91 16.97
C GLU A 117 14.33 -2.67 15.75
N GLN A 118 14.32 -4.00 15.82
CA GLN A 118 13.74 -4.87 14.80
C GLN A 118 12.24 -4.66 14.60
N GLY A 119 11.50 -4.40 15.69
CA GLY A 119 10.09 -4.05 15.62
C GLY A 119 9.83 -2.74 14.87
N LEU A 120 10.66 -1.72 15.11
CA LEU A 120 10.57 -0.46 14.37
C LEU A 120 10.93 -0.64 12.90
N ILE A 121 11.95 -1.44 12.60
CA ILE A 121 12.32 -1.77 11.23
C ILE A 121 11.16 -2.46 10.52
N SER A 122 10.54 -3.44 11.18
CA SER A 122 9.36 -4.16 10.68
C SER A 122 8.20 -3.21 10.39
N ASN A 123 7.85 -2.34 11.34
CA ASN A 123 6.78 -1.36 11.16
C ASN A 123 7.01 -0.44 9.98
N LEU A 124 8.22 0.13 9.86
CA LEU A 124 8.56 1.01 8.75
C LEU A 124 8.55 0.26 7.42
N ARG A 125 9.02 -0.99 7.37
CA ARG A 125 8.96 -1.84 6.17
C ARG A 125 7.52 -2.10 5.75
N TYR A 126 6.65 -2.55 6.65
CA TYR A 126 5.23 -2.81 6.36
C TYR A 126 4.44 -1.54 6.07
N SER A 127 5.00 -0.37 6.35
CA SER A 127 4.42 0.91 5.97
C SER A 127 4.76 1.34 4.54
N MET A 128 5.64 0.62 3.85
CA MET A 128 6.10 0.96 2.49
C MET A 128 5.55 -0.03 1.47
N PRO A 129 5.38 0.39 0.19
CA PRO A 129 5.09 -0.57 -0.86
C PRO A 129 6.26 -1.56 -0.99
N SER A 130 5.94 -2.85 -0.88
CA SER A 130 6.91 -3.92 -1.07
C SER A 130 7.40 -3.99 -2.51
N ALA A 131 8.45 -4.77 -2.76
CA ALA A 131 8.91 -5.03 -4.12
C ALA A 131 7.82 -5.67 -5.01
N GLU A 132 6.93 -6.47 -4.43
CA GLU A 132 5.78 -7.05 -5.15
C GLU A 132 4.68 -6.03 -5.39
N ASP A 133 4.41 -5.12 -4.44
CA ASP A 133 3.48 -4.01 -4.65
C ASP A 133 3.94 -3.10 -5.80
N ILE A 134 5.24 -2.80 -5.88
CA ILE A 134 5.81 -2.05 -6.99
C ILE A 134 5.65 -2.81 -8.30
N TYR A 135 5.93 -4.11 -8.32
CA TYR A 135 5.76 -4.93 -9.53
C TYR A 135 4.30 -5.00 -10.00
N PHE A 136 3.38 -5.22 -9.06
CA PHE A 136 1.94 -5.21 -9.31
C PHE A 136 1.49 -3.86 -9.86
N MET A 137 1.92 -2.75 -9.23
CA MET A 137 1.63 -1.39 -9.70
C MET A 137 2.12 -1.17 -11.14
N MET A 138 3.33 -1.60 -11.49
CA MET A 138 3.85 -1.44 -12.86
C MET A 138 2.99 -2.19 -13.88
N ASP A 139 2.63 -3.45 -13.59
CA ASP A 139 1.84 -4.27 -14.50
C ASP A 139 0.40 -3.74 -14.65
N VAL A 140 -0.24 -3.38 -13.54
CA VAL A 140 -1.61 -2.85 -13.51
C VAL A 140 -1.72 -1.47 -14.15
N SER A 141 -0.75 -0.58 -13.90
CA SER A 141 -0.77 0.77 -14.49
C SER A 141 -0.58 0.69 -16.01
N TRP A 142 0.38 -0.11 -16.49
CA TRP A 142 0.53 -0.36 -17.92
C TRP A 142 -0.73 -0.94 -18.55
N GLU A 143 -1.35 -1.93 -17.90
CA GLU A 143 -2.60 -2.52 -18.35
C GLU A 143 -3.73 -1.48 -18.45
N PHE A 144 -3.80 -0.55 -17.51
CA PHE A 144 -4.76 0.53 -17.51
C PHE A 144 -4.51 1.52 -18.66
N ASP A 145 -3.24 1.92 -18.86
CA ASP A 145 -2.83 2.82 -19.93
C ASP A 145 -3.12 2.23 -21.31
N GLN A 146 -2.93 0.93 -21.51
CA GLN A 146 -3.30 0.27 -22.78
C GLN A 146 -4.80 0.36 -23.09
N ARG A 147 -5.65 0.52 -22.07
CA ARG A 147 -7.11 0.59 -22.21
C ARG A 147 -7.64 2.01 -22.26
N ARG A 148 -6.94 2.97 -21.63
CA ARG A 148 -7.42 4.35 -21.46
C ARG A 148 -6.59 5.41 -22.17
N GLY A 149 -5.32 5.14 -22.42
CA GLY A 149 -4.35 6.15 -22.86
C GLY A 149 -4.35 7.36 -21.90
N ASP A 150 -4.19 8.55 -22.47
CA ASP A 150 -4.05 9.81 -21.72
C ASP A 150 -5.32 10.27 -20.99
N ASP A 151 -6.48 9.65 -21.22
CA ASP A 151 -7.77 9.97 -20.57
C ASP A 151 -8.00 9.14 -19.29
N GLY A 152 -7.05 8.29 -18.92
CA GLY A 152 -7.09 7.48 -17.70
C GLY A 152 -6.20 8.01 -16.59
N ARG A 153 -6.64 7.85 -15.34
CA ARG A 153 -5.78 7.97 -14.16
C ARG A 153 -5.90 6.77 -13.22
N ILE A 154 -4.75 6.24 -12.79
CA ILE A 154 -4.69 5.20 -11.76
C ILE A 154 -3.74 5.61 -10.63
N MET A 155 -4.16 5.38 -9.39
CA MET A 155 -3.36 5.63 -8.19
C MET A 155 -3.20 4.34 -7.40
N ASN A 156 -2.03 4.11 -6.83
CA ASN A 156 -1.75 2.96 -5.97
C ASN A 156 -1.37 3.48 -4.58
N ASN A 157 -2.01 2.92 -3.56
CA ASN A 157 -1.89 3.39 -2.20
C ASN A 157 -1.74 2.22 -1.21
N VAL A 158 -0.93 2.43 -0.18
CA VAL A 158 -0.91 1.60 1.04
C VAL A 158 -1.46 2.42 2.19
N VAL A 159 -2.48 1.91 2.88
CA VAL A 159 -2.97 2.47 4.14
C VAL A 159 -2.23 1.82 5.29
N THR A 160 -1.68 2.63 6.18
CA THR A 160 -0.85 2.21 7.30
C THR A 160 -1.38 2.87 8.57
N PRO A 161 -0.94 2.42 9.77
CA PRO A 161 -1.30 3.09 11.01
C PRO A 161 -0.75 4.52 11.09
N TYR A 162 0.25 4.85 10.26
CA TYR A 162 0.94 6.13 10.24
C TYR A 162 0.35 7.11 9.21
N GLY A 163 -0.36 6.63 8.20
CA GLY A 163 -0.79 7.46 7.07
C GLY A 163 -1.10 6.66 5.83
N VAL A 164 -1.34 7.37 4.74
CA VAL A 164 -1.48 6.79 3.40
C VAL A 164 -0.24 7.10 2.59
N LEU A 165 0.37 6.05 2.02
CA LEU A 165 1.46 6.20 1.07
C LEU A 165 0.92 5.98 -0.33
N SER A 166 1.16 6.94 -1.22
CA SER A 166 0.84 6.81 -2.65
C SER A 166 2.13 6.59 -3.43
N TYR A 167 2.09 5.69 -4.41
CA TYR A 167 3.27 5.35 -5.20
C TYR A 167 2.92 5.12 -6.67
N ALA A 168 3.81 5.56 -7.54
CA ALA A 168 3.66 5.47 -8.98
C ALA A 168 5.04 5.51 -9.66
N LEU A 169 5.10 5.05 -10.90
CA LEU A 169 6.23 5.37 -11.76
C LEU A 169 6.28 6.88 -12.03
N THR A 170 7.48 7.37 -12.29
CA THR A 170 7.67 8.66 -12.98
C THR A 170 7.63 8.42 -14.49
N ASP A 171 7.56 9.46 -15.31
CA ASP A 171 7.64 9.33 -16.78
C ASP A 171 8.89 8.53 -17.22
N ALA A 172 10.03 8.78 -16.57
CA ALA A 172 11.26 8.03 -16.82
C ALA A 172 11.18 6.57 -16.32
N GLY A 173 10.40 6.32 -15.26
CA GLY A 173 10.08 4.99 -14.75
C GLY A 173 9.23 4.19 -15.73
N GLU A 174 8.21 4.81 -16.32
CA GLU A 174 7.35 4.22 -17.34
C GLU A 174 8.16 3.86 -18.59
N GLU A 175 8.99 4.77 -19.08
CA GLU A 175 9.88 4.52 -20.22
C GLU A 175 10.84 3.35 -19.93
N LYS A 176 11.41 3.31 -18.71
CA LYS A 176 12.31 2.25 -18.27
C LYS A 176 11.58 0.91 -18.18
N PHE A 177 10.40 0.87 -17.57
CA PHE A 177 9.58 -0.33 -17.47
C PHE A 177 9.18 -0.88 -18.84
N PHE A 178 8.75 0.00 -19.75
CA PHE A 178 8.39 -0.38 -21.12
C PHE A 178 9.55 -1.05 -21.86
N LYS A 179 10.75 -0.46 -21.80
CA LYS A 179 11.96 -1.06 -22.38
C LYS A 179 12.28 -2.42 -21.76
N GLU A 180 12.19 -2.56 -20.44
CA GLU A 180 12.49 -3.83 -19.75
C GLU A 180 11.46 -4.92 -20.02
N ARG A 181 10.17 -4.57 -20.16
CA ARG A 181 9.12 -5.50 -20.54
C ARG A 181 9.36 -6.07 -21.95
N SER A 182 9.78 -5.20 -22.88
CA SER A 182 10.15 -5.62 -24.25
C SER A 182 11.31 -6.63 -24.28
N LEU A 183 12.22 -6.53 -23.29
CA LEU A 183 13.41 -7.37 -23.14
C LEU A 183 13.17 -8.59 -22.24
N ARG A 184 11.92 -8.86 -21.82
CA ARG A 184 11.53 -9.93 -20.88
C ARG A 184 12.14 -9.83 -19.48
N THR A 185 12.71 -8.70 -19.09
CA THR A 185 13.20 -8.46 -17.72
C THR A 185 12.14 -7.84 -16.81
N GLY A 186 11.02 -7.38 -17.38
CA GLY A 186 9.78 -7.12 -16.64
C GLY A 186 9.88 -6.08 -15.52
N GLY A 187 10.70 -5.03 -15.64
CA GLY A 187 10.79 -4.01 -14.60
C GLY A 187 11.68 -4.40 -13.41
N LEU A 188 12.45 -5.48 -13.52
CA LEU A 188 13.31 -6.00 -12.45
C LEU A 188 14.22 -4.93 -11.84
N TYR A 189 14.73 -3.98 -12.64
CA TYR A 189 15.60 -2.94 -12.12
C TYR A 189 14.88 -2.04 -11.10
N ILE A 190 13.67 -1.59 -11.43
CA ILE A 190 12.88 -0.69 -10.57
C ILE A 190 12.49 -1.44 -9.29
N LYS A 191 12.06 -2.70 -9.44
CA LYS A 191 11.75 -3.60 -8.32
C LYS A 191 12.93 -3.78 -7.36
N LEU A 192 14.11 -4.11 -7.88
CA LEU A 192 15.32 -4.32 -7.07
C LEU A 192 15.77 -3.03 -6.38
N LYS A 193 15.63 -1.88 -7.04
CA LYS A 193 15.96 -0.59 -6.44
C LYS A 193 15.07 -0.28 -5.24
N ALA A 194 13.76 -0.52 -5.35
CA ALA A 194 12.83 -0.38 -4.24
C ALA A 194 13.16 -1.36 -3.10
N ALA A 195 13.39 -2.63 -3.42
CA ALA A 195 13.78 -3.66 -2.44
C ALA A 195 15.04 -3.28 -1.66
N ASN A 196 16.05 -2.73 -2.34
CA ASN A 196 17.31 -2.32 -1.73
C ASN A 196 17.13 -1.17 -0.71
N ALA A 197 16.20 -0.25 -0.97
CA ALA A 197 15.88 0.84 -0.04
C ALA A 197 15.21 0.32 1.25
N LEU A 198 14.59 -0.87 1.19
CA LEU A 198 13.87 -1.50 2.31
C LEU A 198 14.70 -2.56 3.06
N LEU A 199 16.01 -2.67 2.80
CA LEU A 199 16.90 -3.53 3.59
C LEU A 199 16.96 -3.07 5.04
N ASP A 200 17.03 -4.04 5.98
CA ASP A 200 17.06 -3.77 7.42
C ASP A 200 18.13 -2.75 7.79
N ASP A 201 19.34 -2.86 7.25
CA ASP A 201 20.46 -1.95 7.55
C ASP A 201 20.19 -0.50 7.10
N GLN A 202 19.46 -0.32 6.00
CA GLN A 202 19.08 1.01 5.52
C GLN A 202 18.04 1.64 6.44
N ILE A 203 17.01 0.87 6.80
CA ILE A 203 15.95 1.31 7.72
C ILE A 203 16.53 1.58 9.12
N ALA A 204 17.42 0.71 9.61
CA ALA A 204 18.12 0.87 10.89
C ALA A 204 18.95 2.17 10.92
N THR A 205 19.61 2.50 9.80
CA THR A 205 20.37 3.75 9.67
C THR A 205 19.46 4.99 9.76
N ILE A 206 18.26 4.91 9.19
CA ILE A 206 17.25 5.99 9.27
C ILE A 206 16.74 6.11 10.72
N ILE A 207 16.37 5.00 11.36
CA ILE A 207 15.90 4.98 12.75
C ILE A 207 16.96 5.60 13.69
N LYS A 208 18.24 5.28 13.50
CA LYS A 208 19.34 5.84 14.32
C LYS A 208 19.47 7.36 14.21
N LYS A 209 19.09 7.95 13.08
CA LYS A 209 19.07 9.42 12.89
C LYS A 209 17.85 10.06 13.56
N HIS A 210 16.74 9.33 13.67
CA HIS A 210 15.47 9.81 14.21
C HIS A 210 14.96 8.91 15.35
N PRO A 211 15.73 8.71 16.44
CA PRO A 211 15.47 7.64 17.42
C PRO A 211 14.19 7.81 18.25
N ASN A 212 13.59 9.00 18.24
CA ASN A 212 12.38 9.32 19.01
C ASN A 212 11.22 9.81 18.13
N ASP A 213 11.38 9.83 16.80
CA ASP A 213 10.40 10.38 15.86
C ASP A 213 10.20 9.43 14.67
N ILE A 214 9.17 8.59 14.76
CA ILE A 214 8.83 7.63 13.71
C ILE A 214 8.31 8.33 12.45
N ARG A 215 7.76 9.54 12.58
CA ARG A 215 7.26 10.31 11.44
C ARG A 215 8.43 10.80 10.60
N GLU A 216 9.45 11.39 11.21
CA GLU A 216 10.65 11.82 10.49
C GLU A 216 11.37 10.61 9.86
N ALA A 217 11.43 9.47 10.57
CA ALA A 217 11.98 8.24 10.02
C ALA A 217 11.19 7.75 8.79
N LEU A 218 9.85 7.79 8.85
CA LEU A 218 8.97 7.43 7.75
C LEU A 218 9.16 8.38 6.55
N GLU A 219 9.17 9.68 6.78
CA GLU A 219 9.38 10.70 5.74
C GLU A 219 10.76 10.54 5.06
N GLN A 220 11.82 10.23 5.83
CA GLN A 220 13.14 9.94 5.28
C GLN A 220 13.17 8.62 4.50
N LEU A 221 12.44 7.60 4.95
CA LEU A 221 12.33 6.33 4.21
C LEU A 221 11.58 6.52 2.88
N VAL A 222 10.51 7.31 2.86
CA VAL A 222 9.81 7.74 1.63
C VAL A 222 10.77 8.44 0.67
N GLN A 223 11.60 9.36 1.18
CA GLN A 223 12.62 10.02 0.35
C GLN A 223 13.65 9.04 -0.21
N SER A 224 14.01 7.99 0.53
CA SER A 224 14.97 6.98 0.06
C SER A 224 14.41 6.06 -1.04
N LEU A 225 13.08 5.82 -1.04
CA LEU A 225 12.38 5.10 -2.10
C LEU A 225 12.21 5.95 -3.36
N ASN A 226 12.07 7.27 -3.19
CA ASN A 226 12.02 8.19 -4.31
C ASN A 226 13.28 8.09 -5.17
N SER A 227 13.09 8.00 -6.47
CA SER A 227 14.18 7.92 -7.42
C SER A 227 13.79 8.50 -8.76
N LYS A 228 14.74 8.49 -9.71
CA LYS A 228 14.44 8.83 -11.11
C LYS A 228 13.25 8.04 -11.68
N TYR A 229 12.97 6.83 -11.18
CA TYR A 229 11.99 5.90 -11.77
C TYR A 229 10.74 5.67 -10.93
N LEU A 230 10.78 6.01 -9.64
CA LEU A 230 9.71 5.71 -8.70
C LEU A 230 9.44 6.95 -7.86
N ARG A 231 8.18 7.32 -7.75
CA ARG A 231 7.70 8.36 -6.86
C ARG A 231 6.88 7.73 -5.75
N VAL A 232 7.20 8.08 -4.50
CA VAL A 232 6.45 7.73 -3.30
C VAL A 232 6.15 9.02 -2.53
N THR A 233 4.90 9.21 -2.13
CA THR A 233 4.45 10.34 -1.32
C THR A 233 3.72 9.84 -0.10
N TYR A 234 3.77 10.60 1.00
CA TYR A 234 3.12 10.25 2.26
C TYR A 234 2.14 11.34 2.66
N THR A 235 0.94 10.91 3.07
CA THR A 235 -0.13 11.77 3.57
C THR A 235 -0.52 11.29 4.99
N PRO A 236 -0.33 12.11 6.04
CA PRO A 236 -0.81 11.81 7.38
C PRO A 236 -2.34 11.66 7.41
N LEU A 237 -2.85 10.81 8.31
CA LEU A 237 -4.29 10.62 8.57
C LEU A 237 -4.90 11.77 9.40
#